data_AF-A0A5J5D2J3-F1
#
_entry.id   AF-A0A5J5D2J3-F1
#
_cell.length_a   1.000
_cell.length_b   1.000
_cell.length_c   1.000
_cell.angle_alpha   90.00
_cell.angle_beta   90.00
_cell.angle_gamma   90.00
#
_symmetry.space_group_name_H-M   'P 1'
#
loop_
_entity.id
_entity.type
_entity.pdbx_description
1 polymer ?
#
loop_
_entity_poly.entity_id
_entity_poly.type
_entity_poly.pdbx_seq_one_letter_code
_entity_poly.pdbx_strand_id
1 'polypeptide(L)' 'MYTCSLFTMPVRTAKAYLTVLGVPEKPEIDGLTKPAMEGDHITLTCMTHGSKPAADLRWFRNEKEIKELATNNAGL' A
#
# COMPACT_ATOMS: atom_id res chain seq x y z
N MET A 1 -1.53 -16.51 -14.45
CA MET A 1 -2.58 -17.55 -14.58
C MET A 1 -1.98 -18.69 -15.36
N TYR A 2 -2.02 -19.88 -14.81
CA TYR A 2 -1.52 -21.09 -15.47
C TYR A 2 -2.69 -22.03 -15.73
N THR A 3 -2.63 -22.73 -16.85
CA THR A 3 -3.66 -23.68 -17.25
C THR A 3 -3.02 -25.05 -17.38
N CYS A 4 -3.56 -26.03 -16.65
CA CYS A 4 -3.21 -27.43 -16.79
C CYS A 4 -4.24 -28.08 -17.73
N SER A 5 -3.76 -28.74 -18.78
CA SER A 5 -4.60 -29.43 -19.76
C SER A 5 -4.29 -30.92 -19.75
N LEU A 6 -5.31 -31.73 -19.52
CA LEU A 6 -5.26 -33.18 -19.61
C LEU A 6 -6.01 -33.63 -20.87
N PHE A 7 -5.26 -34.12 -21.85
CA PHE A 7 -5.76 -34.57 -23.16
C PHE A 7 -6.43 -35.96 -23.06
N THR A 8 -7.61 -35.99 -22.44
CA THR A 8 -8.54 -37.14 -22.43
C THR A 8 -9.70 -36.87 -23.40
N MET A 9 -10.57 -37.85 -23.66
CA MET A 9 -11.85 -37.61 -24.33
C MET A 9 -12.98 -37.72 -23.29
N PRO A 10 -13.57 -36.59 -22.83
CA PRO A 10 -13.34 -35.20 -23.24
C PRO A 10 -12.09 -34.58 -22.58
N VAL A 11 -11.55 -33.52 -23.20
CA VAL A 11 -10.39 -32.81 -22.64
C VAL A 11 -10.79 -32.17 -21.32
N ARG A 12 -9.92 -32.29 -20.31
CA ARG A 12 -10.12 -31.68 -18.99
C ARG A 12 -9.11 -30.57 -18.79
N THR A 13 -9.56 -29.42 -18.31
CA THR A 13 -8.69 -28.29 -18.01
C THR A 13 -8.91 -27.80 -16.58
N ALA A 14 -7.82 -27.37 -15.95
CA ALA A 14 -7.84 -26.75 -14.63
C ALA A 14 -7.02 -25.45 -14.66
N LYS A 15 -7.50 -24.41 -13.97
CA LYS A 15 -6.80 -23.12 -13.87
C LYS A 15 -6.17 -22.96 -12.50
N ALA A 16 -4.95 -22.45 -12.48
CA ALA A 16 -4.24 -22.03 -11.28
C ALA A 16 -3.95 -20.53 -11.36
N TYR A 17 -4.28 -19.81 -10.29
CA TYR A 17 -4.00 -18.39 -10.14
C TYR A 17 -2.78 -18.23 -9.23
N LEU A 18 -1.75 -17.56 -9.73
CA LEU A 18 -0.55 -17.21 -8.98
C LEU A 18 -0.51 -15.70 -8.82
N THR A 19 -0.38 -15.24 -7.59
CA THR A 19 -0.26 -13.83 -7.23
C THR A 19 1.10 -13.61 -6.59
N VAL A 20 1.93 -12.78 -7.20
CA VAL A 20 3.18 -12.30 -6.60
C VAL A 20 2.84 -11.10 -5.71
N LEU A 21 3.25 -11.18 -4.45
CA LEU A 21 3.09 -10.11 -3.47
C LEU A 21 4.34 -9.22 -3.47
N GLY A 22 4.11 -7.91 -3.38
CA GLY A 22 5.14 -6.89 -3.26
C GLY A 22 5.04 -6.27 -1.89
N VAL A 23 6.14 -6.28 -1.14
CA VAL A 23 6.22 -5.60 0.16
C VAL A 23 6.46 -4.10 -0.12
N PRO A 24 5.72 -3.19 0.54
CA PRO A 24 5.98 -1.77 0.41
C PRO A 24 7.40 -1.41 0.82
N GLU A 25 7.98 -0.44 0.13
CA GLU A 25 9.20 0.21 0.57
C GLU A 25 8.97 0.98 1.87
N LYS A 26 10.08 1.37 2.52
CA LYS A 26 10.00 2.18 3.73
C LYS A 26 9.20 3.46 3.43
N PRO A 27 8.15 3.76 4.20
CA PRO A 27 7.36 4.96 3.96
C PRO A 27 8.20 6.21 4.24
N GLU A 28 8.02 7.22 3.41
CA GLU A 28 8.65 8.53 3.53
C GLU A 28 7.61 9.57 3.92
N ILE A 29 8.00 10.47 4.83
CA ILE A 29 7.16 11.57 5.31
C ILE A 29 7.72 12.87 4.74
N ASP A 30 6.87 13.59 4.02
CA ASP A 30 7.16 14.92 3.48
C ASP A 30 6.18 15.96 4.07
N GLY A 31 6.46 17.25 3.86
CA GLY A 31 5.64 18.38 4.31
C GLY A 31 6.28 19.24 5.40
N LEU A 32 7.44 18.84 5.94
CA LEU A 32 8.18 19.59 6.95
C LEU A 32 9.48 20.18 6.36
N THR A 33 9.33 21.20 5.51
CA THR A 33 10.48 21.90 4.90
C THR A 33 11.15 22.90 5.85
N LYS A 34 10.45 23.34 6.91
CA LYS A 34 10.94 24.26 7.93
C LYS A 34 10.51 23.77 9.31
N PRO A 35 11.22 24.14 10.39
CA PRO A 35 10.75 23.88 11.75
C PRO A 35 9.35 24.47 11.94
N ALA A 36 8.41 23.65 12.42
CA ALA A 36 7.08 24.12 12.76
C ALA A 36 7.16 25.05 13.97
N MET A 37 6.48 26.20 13.89
CA MET A 37 6.34 27.14 15.00
C MET A 37 5.04 26.89 15.76
N GLU A 38 4.99 27.38 17.00
CA GLU A 38 3.76 27.29 17.80
C GLU A 38 2.63 28.05 17.11
N GLY A 39 1.48 27.39 16.94
CA GLY A 39 0.33 27.93 16.22
C GLY A 39 0.30 27.58 14.72
N ASP A 40 1.34 26.96 14.17
CA ASP A 40 1.35 26.57 12.76
C ASP A 40 0.43 25.39 12.46
N HIS A 41 -0.25 25.48 11.32
CA HIS A 41 -0.93 24.35 10.71
C HIS A 41 -0.01 23.71 9.67
N ILE A 42 0.44 22.49 9.95
CA ILE A 42 1.31 21.71 9.05
C ILE A 42 0.52 20.59 8.36
N THR A 43 0.84 20.36 7.10
CA THR A 43 0.33 19.22 6.33
C THR A 43 1.47 18.25 6.12
N LEU A 44 1.33 17.03 6.64
CA LEU A 44 2.28 15.95 6.45
C LEU A 44 1.72 14.94 5.46
N THR A 45 2.57 14.48 4.54
CA THR A 45 2.22 13.49 3.53
C THR A 45 3.08 12.26 3.74
N CYS A 46 2.47 11.07 3.82
CA CYS A 46 3.17 9.80 3.93
C CYS A 46 3.00 9.03 2.63
N MET A 47 4.09 8.60 2.01
CA MET A 47 4.08 7.85 0.75
C MET A 47 4.94 6.60 0.83
N THR A 48 4.55 5.55 0.12
CA THR A 48 5.32 4.31 -0.06
C THR A 48 5.12 3.79 -1.47
N HIS A 49 6.08 3.01 -1.96
CA HIS A 49 6.10 2.44 -3.31
C HIS A 49 6.27 0.92 -3.27
N GLY A 50 5.99 0.25 -4.39
CA GLY A 50 6.27 -1.19 -4.55
C GLY A 50 5.29 -2.15 -3.87
N SER A 51 4.21 -1.65 -3.26
CA SER A 51 3.24 -2.49 -2.57
C SER A 51 2.30 -3.21 -3.53
N LYS A 52 2.16 -4.52 -3.35
CA LYS A 52 1.12 -5.32 -4.01
C LYS A 52 0.56 -6.36 -3.04
N PRO A 53 -0.68 -6.20 -2.54
CA PRO A 53 -1.68 -5.17 -2.88
C PRO A 53 -1.32 -3.76 -2.37
N ALA A 54 -2.15 -2.75 -2.65
CA ALA A 54 -1.95 -1.39 -2.15
C ALA A 54 -1.74 -1.37 -0.62
N ALA A 55 -0.77 -0.57 -0.17
CA ALA A 55 -0.41 -0.49 1.24
C ALA A 55 -1.48 0.25 2.06
N ASP A 56 -1.64 -0.17 3.31
CA ASP A 56 -2.45 0.54 4.32
C ASP A 56 -1.52 1.38 5.19
N LEU A 57 -1.56 2.71 5.01
CA LEU A 57 -0.74 3.67 5.76
C LEU A 57 -1.54 4.26 6.91
N ARG A 58 -0.94 4.29 8.11
CA ARG A 58 -1.59 4.80 9.32
C ARG A 58 -0.71 5.78 10.05
N TRP A 59 -1.30 6.90 10.46
CA TRP A 59 -0.61 7.93 11.23
C TRP A 59 -0.74 7.67 12.73
N PHE A 60 0.40 7.70 13.43
CA PHE A 60 0.47 7.61 14.88
C PHE A 60 1.22 8.81 15.45
N ARG A 61 0.69 9.36 16.55
CA ARG A 61 1.35 10.40 17.34
C ARG A 61 1.29 10.01 18.81
N ASN A 62 2.45 9.85 19.44
CA ASN A 62 2.56 9.41 20.84
C ASN A 62 1.72 8.16 21.12
N GLU A 63 1.89 7.12 20.29
CA GLU A 63 1.16 5.83 20.36
C GLU A 63 -0.37 5.91 20.12
N LYS A 64 -0.89 7.07 19.70
CA LYS A 64 -2.30 7.24 19.37
C LYS A 64 -2.49 7.39 17.87
N GLU A 65 -3.33 6.53 17.30
CA GLU A 65 -3.73 6.58 15.90
C GLU A 65 -4.54 7.87 15.61
N ILE A 66 -4.13 8.63 14.60
CA ILE A 66 -4.84 9.84 14.16
C ILE A 66 -5.72 9.49 12.97
N LYS A 67 -7.04 9.65 13.10
CA LYS A 67 -8.03 9.32 12.06
C LYS A 67 -8.65 10.53 11.36
N GLU A 68 -8.49 11.74 11.90
CA GLU A 68 -9.27 12.91 11.49
C GLU A 68 -8.84 13.55 10.16
N LEU A 69 -7.64 13.27 9.64
CA LEU A 69 -7.08 13.97 8.46
C LEU A 69 -6.32 13.04 7.48
N ALA A 70 -6.43 11.72 7.63
CA ALA A 70 -5.71 10.78 6.77
C ALA A 70 -6.44 10.57 5.43
N THR A 71 -5.99 11.24 4.36
CA THR A 71 -6.31 10.84 2.99
C THR A 71 -5.34 9.74 2.55
N ASN A 72 -5.86 8.53 2.34
CA ASN A 72 -5.09 7.38 1.89
C ASN A 72 -4.63 7.57 0.44
N ASN A 73 -3.47 8.21 0.25
CA ASN A 73 -2.83 8.30 -1.05
C ASN A 73 -1.80 7.18 -1.15
N ALA A 74 -2.28 5.94 -1.37
CA ALA A 74 -1.42 4.84 -1.79
C ALA A 74 -1.01 5.10 -3.25
N GLY A 75 0.23 5.54 -3.47
CA GLY A 75 0.80 5.69 -4.81
C GLY A 75 0.83 4.35 -5.54
N LEU A 76 0.41 4.38 -6.82
CA LEU A 76 0.37 3.23 -7.73
C LEU A 76 1.76 2.81 -8.20
#